data_AF-A0AA38F4A4-F1
#
_entry.id   AF-A0AA38F4A4-F1
#
_cell.length_a   1.000
_cell.length_b   1.000
_cell.length_c   1.000
_cell.angle_alpha   90.00
_cell.angle_beta   90.00
_cell.angle_gamma   90.00
#
_symmetry.space_group_name_H-M   'P 1'
#
loop_
_entity.id
_entity.type
_entity.pdbx_description
1 polymer ?
#
loop_
_entity_poly.entity_id
_entity_poly.type
_entity_poly.pdbx_seq_one_letter_code
_entity_poly.pdbx_strand_id
1 'polypeptide(L)' 'AHVYSAGLGTCATFLANLDTQSDATVKFNGISYHLPAWSVSILPDCKNVVLNTAQ' A
#
# COMPACT_ATOMS: atom_id res chain seq x y z
N ALA A 1 0.30 -5.13 -5.72
CA ALA A 1 0.85 -3.78 -5.49
C ALA A 1 1.04 -3.11 -6.84
N HIS A 2 0.65 -1.85 -6.96
CA HIS A 2 0.91 -1.05 -8.16
C HIS A 2 1.88 0.06 -7.80
N VAL A 3 3.01 0.12 -8.50
CA VAL A 3 4.10 1.07 -8.25
C VAL A 3 4.24 1.98 -9.46
N TYR A 4 4.23 3.29 -9.22
CA TYR A 4 4.56 4.33 -10.17
C TYR A 4 5.88 4.96 -9.77
N SER A 5 6.81 5.12 -10.70
CA SER A 5 8.10 5.76 -10.44
C SER A 5 8.47 6.69 -11.59
N ALA A 6 9.06 7.85 -11.27
CA ALA A 6 9.46 8.87 -12.24
C ALA A 6 11.00 9.04 -12.32
N GLY A 7 11.77 8.10 -11.78
CA GLY A 7 13.22 8.24 -11.60
C GLY A 7 13.58 9.14 -10.41
N LEU A 8 14.89 9.25 -10.10
CA LEU A 8 15.43 10.12 -9.03
C LEU A 8 14.81 9.90 -7.63
N GLY A 9 14.36 8.69 -7.31
CA GLY A 9 13.75 8.38 -6.02
C GLY A 9 12.28 8.82 -5.86
N THR A 10 11.67 9.38 -6.91
CA THR A 10 10.24 9.72 -6.91
C THR A 10 9.43 8.46 -7.18
N CYS A 11 8.59 8.07 -6.23
CA CYS A 11 7.85 6.81 -6.27
C CYS A 11 6.54 6.92 -5.51
N ALA A 12 5.43 6.46 -6.10
CA ALA A 12 4.15 6.27 -5.43
C ALA A 12 3.68 4.82 -5.56
N THR A 13 3.12 4.23 -4.50
CA THR A 13 2.62 2.86 -4.49
C THR A 13 1.19 2.78 -3.96
N PHE A 14 0.42 1.88 -4.53
CA PHE A 14 -0.90 1.47 -4.07
C PHE A 14 -0.84 0.00 -3.65
N LEU A 15 -1.12 -0.27 -2.37
CA LEU A 15 -1.21 -1.61 -1.81
C LEU A 15 -2.69 -1.92 -1.61
N ALA A 16 -3.25 -2.79 -2.44
CA ALA A 16 -4.64 -3.21 -2.36
C ALA A 16 -4.76 -4.57 -1.68
N ASN A 17 -5.70 -4.67 -0.73
CA ASN A 17 -6.26 -5.93 -0.29
C ASN A 17 -7.64 -6.09 -0.94
N LEU A 18 -7.77 -7.08 -1.82
CA LEU A 18 -9.01 -7.37 -2.54
C LEU A 18 -9.87 -8.43 -1.84
N ASP A 19 -9.37 -9.02 -0.75
CA ASP A 19 -10.19 -9.90 0.08
C ASP A 19 -11.26 -9.08 0.79
N THR A 20 -12.52 -9.48 0.66
CA THR A 20 -13.68 -8.72 1.18
C THR A 20 -14.00 -9.03 2.64
N GLN A 21 -13.36 -10.03 3.23
CA GLN A 21 -13.68 -10.54 4.56
C GLN A 21 -12.48 -10.50 5.50
N SER A 22 -11.27 -10.63 4.95
CA SER A 22 -10.06 -10.84 5.75
C SER A 22 -9.06 -9.71 5.57
N ASP A 23 -8.55 -9.22 6.69
CA ASP A 23 -7.38 -8.35 6.70
C ASP A 23 -6.13 -9.12 6.26
N ALA A 24 -5.18 -8.41 5.66
CA ALA A 24 -3.92 -8.96 5.23
C ALA A 24 -2.74 -8.14 5.79
N THR A 25 -1.66 -8.83 6.15
CA THR A 25 -0.36 -8.16 6.38
C THR A 25 0.59 -8.56 5.26
N VAL A 26 1.05 -7.58 4.49
CA VAL A 26 1.92 -7.80 3.33
C VAL A 26 3.29 -7.17 3.57
N LYS A 27 4.35 -7.78 3.03
CA LYS A 27 5.68 -7.15 2.98
C LYS A 27 5.90 -6.46 1.64
N PHE A 28 6.20 -5.17 1.69
CA PHE A 28 6.61 -4.38 0.53
C PHE A 28 7.88 -3.59 0.88
N ASN A 29 8.94 -3.72 0.06
CA ASN A 29 10.27 -3.15 0.32
C ASN A 29 10.82 -3.45 1.73
N GLY A 30 10.57 -4.68 2.23
CA GLY A 30 11.02 -5.12 3.55
C GLY A 30 10.20 -4.58 4.74
N ILE A 31 9.23 -3.71 4.49
CA ILE A 31 8.33 -3.14 5.50
C ILE A 31 7.01 -3.91 5.46
N SER A 32 6.47 -4.23 6.64
CA SER A 32 5.16 -4.85 6.76
C SER A 32 4.06 -3.79 6.80
N TYR A 33 3.01 -3.99 6.01
CA TYR A 33 1.83 -3.13 5.97
C TYR A 33 0.59 -3.94 6.28
N HIS A 34 -0.19 -3.48 7.25
CA HIS A 34 -1.51 -4.02 7.53
C HIS A 34 -2.53 -3.37 6.59
N LEU A 35 -3.32 -4.19 5.91
CA LEU A 35 -4.33 -3.79 4.95
C LEU A 35 -5.67 -4.38 5.42
N PRO A 36 -6.62 -3.53 5.86
CA PRO A 36 -7.98 -3.98 6.14
C PRO A 36 -8.61 -4.68 4.93
N ALA A 37 -9.61 -5.52 5.17
CA ALA A 37 -10.42 -6.12 4.12
C ALA A 37 -10.95 -5.04 3.15
N TRP A 38 -10.90 -5.33 1.85
CA TRP A 38 -11.39 -4.47 0.77
C TRP A 38 -10.87 -3.03 0.84
N SER A 39 -9.56 -2.87 0.93
CA SER A 39 -8.93 -1.55 1.11
C SER A 39 -7.74 -1.31 0.19
N VAL A 40 -7.43 -0.03 -0.03
CA VAL A 40 -6.21 0.41 -0.71
C VAL A 40 -5.44 1.37 0.22
N SER A 41 -4.20 1.03 0.53
CA SER A 41 -3.24 1.95 1.16
C SER A 41 -2.44 2.70 0.09
N ILE A 42 -2.35 4.02 0.25
CA ILE A 42 -1.66 4.95 -0.65
C ILE A 42 -0.36 5.40 -0.01
N LEU A 43 0.77 5.18 -0.71
CA LEU A 43 2.11 5.52 -0.27
C LEU A 43 2.77 6.45 -1.30
N PRO A 44 2.75 7.78 -1.12
CA PRO A 44 3.26 8.73 -2.11
C PRO A 44 4.80 8.78 -2.18
N ASP A 45 5.47 8.07 -1.28
CA ASP A 45 6.93 7.91 -1.21
C ASP A 45 7.36 6.43 -1.23
N CYS A 46 6.43 5.51 -1.54
CA CYS A 46 6.62 4.06 -1.51
C CYS A 46 7.05 3.48 -0.15
N LYS A 47 6.84 4.23 0.94
CA LYS A 47 7.30 3.84 2.27
C LYS A 47 6.27 4.12 3.38
N ASN A 48 5.67 5.30 3.38
CA ASN A 48 4.73 5.72 4.42
C ASN A 48 3.31 5.74 3.86
N VAL A 49 2.39 5.11 4.58
CA VAL A 49 0.96 5.18 4.27
C VAL A 49 0.44 6.53 4.71
N VAL A 50 -0.10 7.32 3.78
CA VAL A 50 -0.75 8.61 4.10
C VAL A 50 -2.26 8.52 4.15
N LEU A 51 -2.82 7.49 3.49
CA LEU A 51 -4.25 7.20 3.48
C LEU A 51 -4.45 5.70 3.27
N ASN A 52 -5.39 5.11 4.00
CA ASN A 52 -6.02 3.85 3.65
C ASN A 52 -7.52 4.11 3.46
N THR A 53 -8.15 3.50 2.46
CA THR A 53 -9.57 3.77 2.13
C THR A 53 -10.58 3.21 3.13
N ALA A 54 -10.15 2.38 4.09
CA ALA A 54 -11.00 1.73 5.08
C ALA A 54 -10.64 2.13 6.53
N GLN A 55 -9.85 3.20 6.71
CA GLN A 55 -9.46 3.76 8.01
C GLN A 55 -10.01 5.17 8.22
#